data_AF-A0A0F9ML32-F1
#
_entry.id   AF-A0A0F9ML32-F1
#
_cell.length_a   1.000
_cell.length_b   1.000
_cell.length_c   1.000
_cell.angle_alpha   90.00
_cell.angle_beta   90.00
_cell.angle_gamma   90.00
#
_symmetry.space_group_name_H-M   'P 1'
#
loop_
_entity.id
_entity.type
_entity.pdbx_description
1 polymer ?
#
loop_
_entity_poly.entity_id
_entity_poly.type
_entity_poly.pdbx_seq_one_letter_code
_entity_poly.pdbx_strand_id
1 'polypeptide(L)'
;MKFYGLNEFNSDVEILANKINKDKYTSLYGVPRGGIVVALALSKITGLPLVEKLFSVEEKEEDLSCLVVDDLVDSGETRLRYFYHDFAVLHLKEEAKSLPTYYVSKEKQGEWIEYFWERGEEGGFEENITRILQAIGEDTNRQGLINTPERYVKTIKYLTKGYKEKPEDILTVFDSESYDQIVLLKDIEIYSLCEHHLLPFWGQAHVAYIPNKKLIGISKLARLVDIYARRLQIQERIGDQVTKDLMDYLEPVGAACIIEASHLCMRMRGIQKQNSVMVTSSLKGAFLEKLSAREELMRLIG
;
A
#
# COMPACT_ATOMS: atom_id res chain seq x y z
N MET A 1 -3.66 -4.72 -10.99
CA MET A 1 -4.28 -3.46 -11.45
C MET A 1 -5.07 -3.82 -12.69
N LYS A 2 -6.39 -3.63 -12.63
CA LYS A 2 -7.31 -3.87 -13.74
C LYS A 2 -7.58 -2.51 -14.40
N PHE A 3 -7.44 -2.43 -15.71
CA PHE A 3 -7.79 -1.21 -16.43
C PHE A 3 -9.29 -1.19 -16.68
N TYR A 4 -9.93 -0.07 -16.34
CA TYR A 4 -11.36 0.15 -16.53
C TYR A 4 -11.59 1.16 -17.63
N GLY A 5 -11.99 0.66 -18.80
CA GLY A 5 -12.09 1.44 -20.02
C GLY A 5 -13.39 2.24 -20.14
N LEU A 6 -13.40 3.26 -21.01
CA LEU A 6 -14.57 4.11 -21.26
C LEU A 6 -15.81 3.31 -21.69
N ASN A 7 -15.65 2.25 -22.49
CA ASN A 7 -16.79 1.42 -22.91
C ASN A 7 -17.39 0.62 -21.75
N GLU A 8 -16.53 0.07 -20.88
CA GLU A 8 -16.96 -0.64 -19.66
C GLU A 8 -17.69 0.33 -18.73
N PHE A 9 -17.13 1.53 -18.53
CA PHE A 9 -17.76 2.61 -17.78
C PHE A 9 -19.14 2.98 -18.29
N ASN A 10 -19.30 3.26 -19.59
CA ASN A 10 -20.60 3.66 -20.13
C ASN A 10 -21.66 2.58 -19.89
N SER A 11 -21.31 1.31 -20.10
CA SER A 11 -22.19 0.17 -19.82
C SER A 11 -22.57 0.07 -18.35
N ASP A 12 -21.61 0.21 -17.44
CA ASP A 12 -21.86 0.10 -16.01
C ASP A 12 -22.69 1.26 -15.47
N VAL A 13 -22.47 2.49 -15.96
CA VAL A 13 -23.30 3.65 -15.61
C VAL A 13 -24.74 3.44 -16.06
N GLU A 14 -24.98 2.88 -17.25
CA GLU A 14 -26.33 2.53 -17.70
C GLU A 14 -26.98 1.48 -16.79
N ILE A 15 -26.24 0.44 -16.41
CA ILE A 15 -26.71 -0.58 -15.45
C ILE A 15 -27.05 0.06 -14.11
N LEU A 16 -26.19 0.96 -13.60
CA LEU A 16 -26.39 1.64 -12.34
C LEU A 16 -27.62 2.56 -12.38
N ALA A 17 -27.77 3.34 -13.45
CA ALA A 17 -28.93 4.20 -13.66
C ALA A 17 -30.24 3.43 -13.66
N ASN A 18 -30.27 2.23 -14.28
CA ASN A 18 -31.44 1.36 -14.30
C ASN A 18 -31.78 0.74 -12.92
N LYS A 19 -30.80 0.63 -12.01
CA LYS A 19 -31.02 0.17 -10.63
C LYS A 19 -31.55 1.27 -9.71
N ILE A 20 -31.26 2.55 -10.01
CA ILE A 20 -31.63 3.69 -9.18
C ILE A 20 -33.13 3.97 -9.30
N ASN A 21 -33.83 4.04 -8.15
CA ASN A 21 -35.20 4.56 -8.11
C ASN A 21 -35.15 6.09 -8.19
N LYS A 22 -35.11 6.64 -9.40
CA LYS A 22 -34.93 8.08 -9.65
C LYS A 22 -36.00 8.96 -9.00
N ASP A 23 -37.23 8.45 -8.82
CA ASP A 23 -38.34 9.21 -8.25
C ASP A 23 -38.16 9.47 -6.74
N LYS A 24 -37.21 8.77 -6.09
CA LYS A 24 -36.83 9.00 -4.69
C LYS A 24 -35.92 10.22 -4.50
N TYR A 25 -35.25 10.67 -5.57
CA TYR A 25 -34.18 11.65 -5.47
C TYR A 25 -34.47 12.90 -6.29
N THR A 26 -33.99 14.05 -5.83
CA THR A 26 -34.14 15.35 -6.51
C THR A 26 -32.85 15.80 -7.18
N SER A 27 -31.71 15.25 -6.76
CA SER A 27 -30.38 15.66 -7.20
C SER A 27 -29.33 14.57 -6.98
N LEU A 28 -28.14 14.76 -7.57
CA LEU A 28 -26.97 13.94 -7.39
C LEU A 28 -25.81 14.75 -6.81
N TYR A 29 -25.08 14.17 -5.86
CA TYR A 29 -23.83 14.71 -5.36
C TYR A 29 -22.68 13.75 -5.66
N GLY A 30 -21.77 14.17 -6.53
CA GLY A 30 -20.55 13.42 -6.82
C GLY A 30 -19.48 13.67 -5.76
N VAL A 31 -19.05 12.61 -5.08
CA VAL A 31 -17.92 12.69 -4.14
C VAL A 31 -16.68 13.19 -4.89
N PRO A 32 -15.94 14.19 -4.37
CA PRO A 32 -14.82 14.78 -5.09
C PRO A 32 -13.78 13.76 -5.56
N ARG A 33 -13.32 13.93 -6.81
CA ARG A 33 -12.49 13.02 -7.63
C ARG A 33 -13.33 12.04 -8.47
N GLY A 34 -13.35 10.75 -8.15
CA GLY A 34 -13.98 9.73 -8.99
C GLY A 34 -15.50 9.85 -9.07
N GLY A 35 -16.15 10.07 -7.93
CA GLY A 35 -17.61 10.22 -7.84
C GLY A 35 -18.21 11.32 -8.72
N ILE A 36 -17.48 12.41 -8.99
CA ILE A 36 -17.94 13.49 -9.90
C ILE A 36 -18.15 12.97 -11.32
N VAL A 37 -17.24 12.14 -11.83
CA VAL A 37 -17.32 11.60 -13.19
C VAL A 37 -18.53 10.69 -13.33
N VAL A 38 -18.76 9.83 -12.33
CA VAL A 38 -19.92 8.95 -12.26
C VAL A 38 -21.22 9.75 -12.15
N ALA A 39 -21.26 10.76 -11.27
CA ALA A 39 -22.44 11.60 -11.06
C ALA A 39 -22.82 12.38 -12.33
N LEU A 40 -21.85 12.93 -13.06
CA LEU A 40 -22.07 13.58 -14.35
C LEU A 40 -22.69 12.63 -15.38
N ALA A 41 -22.18 11.40 -15.46
CA ALA A 41 -22.69 10.40 -16.38
C ALA A 41 -24.12 9.97 -16.00
N LEU A 42 -24.37 9.72 -14.71
CA LEU A 42 -25.71 9.41 -14.18
C LEU A 42 -26.69 10.56 -14.39
N SER A 43 -26.29 11.82 -14.19
CA SER A 43 -27.13 13.01 -14.40
C SER A 43 -27.67 13.05 -15.83
N LYS A 44 -26.81 12.75 -16.82
CA LYS A 44 -27.19 12.72 -18.24
C LYS A 44 -28.24 11.65 -18.56
N ILE A 45 -28.21 10.51 -17.87
CA ILE A 45 -29.14 9.38 -18.12
C ILE A 45 -30.43 9.53 -17.31
N THR A 46 -30.31 9.89 -16.04
CA THR A 46 -31.44 9.97 -15.09
C THR A 46 -32.22 11.27 -15.19
N GLY A 47 -31.58 12.35 -15.67
CA GLY A 47 -32.12 13.71 -15.66
C GLY A 47 -32.00 14.43 -14.31
N LEU A 48 -31.42 13.79 -13.29
CA LEU A 48 -31.21 14.40 -11.98
C LEU A 48 -30.11 15.46 -12.04
N PRO A 49 -30.32 16.69 -11.56
CA PRO A 49 -29.31 17.74 -11.54
C PRO A 49 -28.18 17.45 -10.56
N LEU A 50 -26.99 17.99 -10.84
CA LEU A 50 -25.85 17.93 -9.92
C LEU A 50 -25.88 19.08 -8.92
N VAL A 51 -25.50 18.78 -7.68
CA VAL A 51 -25.31 19.78 -6.63
C VAL A 51 -23.85 19.82 -6.17
N GLU A 52 -23.38 20.99 -5.78
CA GLU A 52 -22.01 21.20 -5.28
C GLU A 52 -21.89 20.89 -3.76
N LYS A 53 -23.02 20.86 -3.04
CA LYS A 53 -23.10 20.68 -1.59
C LYS A 53 -24.36 19.89 -1.24
N LEU A 54 -24.30 19.13 -0.14
CA LEU A 54 -25.40 18.34 0.41
C LEU A 54 -26.29 19.09 1.42
N PHE A 55 -26.09 20.40 1.56
CA PHE A 55 -26.85 21.23 2.50
C PHE A 55 -27.77 22.17 1.73
N SER A 56 -29.03 22.26 2.16
CA SER A 56 -29.91 23.31 1.67
C SER A 56 -29.43 24.68 2.18
N VAL A 57 -29.31 25.66 1.28
CA VAL A 57 -28.86 27.02 1.61
C VAL A 57 -29.88 27.73 2.51
N GLU A 58 -31.13 27.31 2.43
CA GLU A 58 -32.28 27.94 3.09
C GLU A 58 -32.53 27.38 4.51
N GLU A 59 -32.27 26.09 4.77
CA GLU A 59 -32.72 25.43 6.02
C GLU A 59 -31.57 24.94 6.90
N LYS A 60 -30.31 24.96 6.43
CA LYS A 60 -29.13 24.39 7.14
C LYS A 60 -29.30 22.92 7.54
N GLU A 61 -30.17 22.19 6.85
CA GLU A 61 -30.39 20.75 7.04
C GLU A 61 -29.80 19.95 5.87
N GLU A 62 -29.50 18.67 6.11
CA GLU A 62 -29.00 17.75 5.08
C GLU A 62 -30.13 17.41 4.10
N ASP A 63 -29.85 17.55 2.80
CA ASP A 63 -30.79 17.15 1.75
C ASP A 63 -30.75 15.63 1.53
N LEU A 64 -31.53 14.90 2.32
CA LEU A 64 -31.66 13.44 2.20
C LEU A 64 -32.31 12.98 0.88
N SER A 65 -32.82 13.92 0.07
CA SER A 65 -33.31 13.64 -1.28
C SER A 65 -32.18 13.71 -2.33
N CYS A 66 -30.97 14.04 -1.92
CA CYS A 66 -29.77 13.97 -2.75
C CYS A 66 -29.15 12.56 -2.71
N LEU A 67 -28.92 11.96 -3.87
CA LEU A 67 -28.19 10.68 -3.96
C LEU A 67 -26.68 10.95 -4.00
N VAL A 68 -25.93 10.37 -3.07
CA VAL A 68 -24.46 10.45 -3.06
C VAL A 68 -23.90 9.41 -4.03
N VAL A 69 -22.99 9.86 -4.89
CA VAL A 69 -22.39 9.04 -5.94
C VAL A 69 -20.88 8.99 -5.74
N ASP A 70 -20.33 7.78 -5.70
CA ASP A 70 -18.88 7.54 -5.67
C ASP A 70 -18.49 6.55 -6.78
N ASP A 71 -17.20 6.43 -7.10
CA ASP A 71 -16.72 5.43 -8.07
C ASP A 71 -16.47 4.06 -7.42
N LEU A 72 -15.91 4.05 -6.21
CA LEU A 72 -15.53 2.85 -5.47
C LEU A 72 -15.82 2.97 -3.97
N VAL A 73 -16.35 1.91 -3.36
CA VAL A 73 -16.29 1.74 -1.89
C VAL A 73 -15.17 0.78 -1.51
N ASP A 74 -14.17 1.26 -0.77
CA ASP A 74 -13.05 0.45 -0.27
C ASP A 74 -13.03 0.33 1.28
N SER A 75 -12.72 1.42 1.96
CA SER A 75 -12.49 1.57 3.40
C SER A 75 -13.79 1.78 4.19
N GLY A 76 -14.83 2.29 3.52
CA GLY A 76 -16.08 2.73 4.11
C GLY A 76 -16.08 4.18 4.59
N GLU A 77 -14.98 4.92 4.44
CA GLU A 77 -14.86 6.32 4.91
C GLU A 77 -15.87 7.26 4.26
N THR A 78 -16.06 7.16 2.93
CA THR A 78 -17.10 7.95 2.24
C THR A 78 -18.48 7.72 2.86
N ARG A 79 -18.80 6.46 3.20
CA ARG A 79 -20.07 6.10 3.84
C ARG A 79 -20.20 6.69 5.25
N LEU A 80 -19.14 6.68 6.05
CA LEU A 80 -19.13 7.31 7.38
C LEU A 80 -19.39 8.82 7.27
N ARG A 81 -18.85 9.47 6.24
CA ARG A 81 -19.01 10.90 6.00
C ARG A 81 -20.43 11.31 5.60
N TYR A 82 -21.14 10.44 4.87
CA TYR A 82 -22.50 10.71 4.37
C TYR A 82 -23.50 9.64 4.84
N PHE A 83 -23.42 9.28 6.13
CA PHE A 83 -24.12 8.14 6.72
C PHE A 83 -25.64 8.14 6.50
N TYR A 84 -26.28 9.32 6.50
CA TYR A 84 -27.73 9.46 6.35
C TYR A 84 -28.22 9.40 4.89
N HIS A 85 -27.33 9.47 3.90
CA HIS A 85 -27.71 9.52 2.49
C HIS A 85 -27.73 8.12 1.86
N ASP A 86 -28.48 7.93 0.78
CA ASP A 86 -28.29 6.76 -0.08
C ASP A 86 -27.02 6.89 -0.92
N PHE A 87 -26.46 5.74 -1.31
CA PHE A 87 -25.23 5.66 -2.09
C PHE A 87 -25.40 4.87 -3.37
N ALA A 88 -24.91 5.42 -4.48
CA ALA A 88 -24.70 4.69 -5.72
C ALA A 88 -23.21 4.66 -6.07
N VAL A 89 -22.69 3.47 -6.37
CA VAL A 89 -21.28 3.30 -6.78
C VAL A 89 -21.13 2.37 -7.97
N LEU A 90 -20.04 2.47 -8.71
CA LEU A 90 -19.76 1.50 -9.78
C LEU A 90 -19.26 0.19 -9.19
N HIS A 91 -18.22 0.27 -8.35
CA HIS A 91 -17.52 -0.90 -7.83
C HIS A 91 -17.63 -0.99 -6.31
N LEU A 92 -17.87 -2.20 -5.82
CA LEU A 92 -17.86 -2.55 -4.40
C LEU A 92 -16.72 -3.53 -4.13
N LYS A 93 -15.76 -3.21 -3.26
CA LYS A 93 -14.78 -4.20 -2.83
C LYS A 93 -15.43 -5.30 -1.98
N GLU A 94 -15.03 -6.55 -2.16
CA GLU A 94 -15.54 -7.68 -1.37
C GLU A 94 -15.38 -7.50 0.14
N GLU A 95 -14.32 -6.80 0.57
CA GLU A 95 -13.99 -6.49 1.96
C GLU A 95 -14.63 -5.21 2.50
N ALA A 96 -15.44 -4.51 1.69
CA ALA A 96 -16.03 -3.25 2.09
C ALA A 96 -16.90 -3.44 3.34
N LYS A 97 -16.63 -2.62 4.36
CA LYS A 97 -17.29 -2.69 5.68
C LYS A 97 -18.76 -2.24 5.66
N SER A 98 -19.24 -1.75 4.52
CA SER A 98 -20.61 -1.25 4.35
C SER A 98 -21.10 -1.50 2.93
N LEU A 99 -22.39 -1.81 2.79
CA LEU A 99 -23.04 -1.97 1.49
C LEU A 99 -23.64 -0.63 1.02
N PRO A 100 -23.38 -0.20 -0.23
CA PRO A 100 -24.07 0.92 -0.84
C PRO A 100 -25.51 0.55 -1.20
N THR A 101 -26.37 1.56 -1.38
CA THR A 101 -27.77 1.38 -1.80
C THR A 101 -27.85 0.78 -3.20
N TYR A 102 -26.98 1.22 -4.11
CA TYR A 102 -26.87 0.74 -5.49
C TYR A 102 -25.41 0.49 -5.86
N TYR A 103 -25.14 -0.62 -6.55
CA TYR A 103 -23.82 -0.90 -7.13
C TYR A 103 -23.91 -1.77 -8.38
N VAL A 104 -22.86 -1.76 -9.22
CA VAL A 104 -22.82 -2.55 -10.46
C VAL A 104 -22.11 -3.88 -10.23
N SER A 105 -20.85 -3.83 -9.81
CA SER A 105 -19.97 -5.00 -9.74
C SER A 105 -19.32 -5.16 -8.36
N LYS A 106 -18.89 -6.39 -8.06
CA LYS A 106 -18.03 -6.70 -6.91
C LYS A 106 -16.62 -6.96 -7.40
N GLU A 107 -15.65 -6.30 -6.78
CA GLU A 107 -14.24 -6.38 -7.15
C GLU A 107 -13.46 -7.07 -6.04
N LYS A 108 -12.50 -7.92 -6.44
CA LYS A 108 -11.71 -8.73 -5.51
C LYS A 108 -10.81 -7.86 -4.64
N GLN A 109 -10.59 -8.30 -3.41
CA GLN A 109 -9.64 -7.69 -2.48
C GLN A 109 -8.24 -7.55 -3.13
N GLY A 110 -7.66 -6.37 -3.03
CA GLY A 110 -6.30 -6.07 -3.53
C GLY A 110 -6.18 -5.73 -5.02
N GLU A 111 -7.23 -5.88 -5.84
CA GLU A 111 -7.20 -5.40 -7.22
C GLU A 111 -7.50 -3.89 -7.26
N TRP A 112 -6.46 -3.08 -7.50
CA TRP A 112 -6.66 -1.66 -7.81
C TRP A 112 -7.27 -1.51 -9.21
N ILE A 113 -8.32 -0.71 -9.31
CA ILE A 113 -8.96 -0.33 -10.58
C ILE A 113 -8.33 0.98 -11.01
N GLU A 114 -7.79 1.00 -12.23
CA GLU A 114 -7.31 2.23 -12.84
C GLU A 114 -8.37 2.70 -13.83
N TYR A 115 -9.03 3.80 -13.50
CA TYR A 115 -10.10 4.35 -14.32
C TYR A 115 -9.54 5.09 -15.53
N PHE A 116 -10.26 5.09 -16.65
CA PHE A 116 -9.82 5.79 -17.85
C PHE A 116 -9.64 7.30 -17.64
N TRP A 117 -10.37 7.93 -16.73
CA TRP A 117 -10.18 9.36 -16.40
C TRP A 117 -8.94 9.63 -15.55
N GLU A 118 -8.35 8.60 -14.94
CA GLU A 118 -7.06 8.68 -14.26
C GLU A 118 -5.89 8.52 -15.26
N ARG A 119 -6.20 8.11 -16.50
CA ARG A 119 -5.24 8.01 -17.60
C ARG A 119 -5.42 9.17 -18.57
N GLY A 120 -4.55 10.16 -18.43
CA GLY A 120 -4.35 11.21 -19.42
C GLY A 120 -3.00 11.89 -19.23
N GLU A 121 -2.55 12.63 -20.24
CA GLU A 121 -1.36 13.51 -20.14
C GLU A 121 -1.47 14.48 -18.95
N GLU A 122 -2.68 14.76 -18.47
CA GLU A 122 -3.00 15.72 -17.40
C GLU A 122 -3.57 15.07 -16.10
N GLY A 123 -3.53 13.74 -15.94
CA GLY A 123 -4.23 13.04 -14.84
C GLY A 123 -3.49 11.90 -14.14
N GLY A 124 -2.27 11.55 -14.59
CA GLY A 124 -1.53 10.39 -14.10
C GLY A 124 -0.88 10.56 -12.71
N PHE A 125 -0.19 9.52 -12.25
CA PHE A 125 0.56 9.55 -10.97
C PHE A 125 1.58 10.70 -10.93
N GLU A 126 2.17 11.07 -12.06
CA GLU A 126 3.09 12.21 -12.19
C GLU A 126 2.39 13.54 -11.90
N GLU A 127 1.18 13.75 -12.43
CA GLU A 127 0.39 14.95 -12.16
C GLU A 127 0.09 15.11 -10.66
N ASN A 128 -0.17 14.02 -9.95
CA ASN A 128 -0.33 14.07 -8.50
C ASN A 128 0.94 14.58 -7.79
N ILE A 129 2.13 14.26 -8.31
CA ILE A 129 3.39 14.80 -7.79
C ILE A 129 3.53 16.28 -8.16
N THR A 130 3.18 16.68 -9.38
CA THR A 130 3.12 18.09 -9.80
C THR A 130 2.25 18.90 -8.85
N ARG A 131 1.05 18.40 -8.52
CA ARG A 131 0.12 19.03 -7.58
C ARG A 131 0.68 19.12 -6.16
N ILE A 132 1.41 18.11 -5.69
CA ILE A 132 2.12 18.18 -4.40
C ILE A 132 3.16 19.31 -4.44
N LEU A 133 3.96 19.41 -5.51
CA LEU A 133 4.96 20.47 -5.67
C LEU A 133 4.31 21.86 -5.67
N GLN A 134 3.23 22.05 -6.42
CA GLN A 134 2.48 23.30 -6.44
C GLN A 134 1.89 23.62 -5.05
N ALA A 135 1.34 22.62 -4.36
CA ALA A 135 0.74 22.80 -3.04
C ALA A 135 1.75 23.20 -1.95
N ILE A 136 3.03 22.82 -2.10
CA ILE A 136 4.12 23.28 -1.20
C ILE A 136 4.75 24.60 -1.65
N GLY A 137 4.23 25.24 -2.70
CA GLY A 137 4.67 26.55 -3.19
C GLY A 137 5.85 26.53 -4.16
N GLU A 138 6.17 25.38 -4.76
CA GLU A 138 7.24 25.28 -5.76
C GLU A 138 6.76 25.67 -7.17
N ASP A 139 7.68 26.22 -7.97
CA ASP A 139 7.47 26.47 -9.39
C ASP A 139 7.84 25.22 -10.20
N THR A 140 6.83 24.48 -10.66
CA THR A 140 7.01 23.23 -11.41
C THR A 140 7.67 23.43 -12.78
N ASN A 141 7.70 24.67 -13.30
CA ASN A 141 8.35 24.99 -14.58
C ASN A 141 9.86 25.25 -14.43
N ARG A 142 10.40 25.36 -13.20
CA ARG A 142 11.84 25.55 -13.02
C ARG A 142 12.61 24.34 -13.54
N GLN A 143 13.75 24.58 -14.18
CA GLN A 143 14.56 23.56 -14.86
C GLN A 143 14.77 22.27 -14.03
N GLY A 144 14.96 22.39 -12.71
CA GLY A 144 15.15 21.24 -11.83
C GLY A 144 13.91 20.37 -11.59
N LEU A 145 12.70 20.91 -11.74
CA LEU A 145 11.44 20.23 -11.40
C LEU A 145 10.64 19.71 -12.57
N ILE A 146 10.91 20.18 -13.80
CA ILE A 146 10.18 19.76 -15.01
C ILE A 146 10.03 18.23 -15.09
N ASN A 147 11.13 17.49 -14.85
CA ASN A 147 11.13 16.03 -14.88
C ASN A 147 11.10 15.38 -13.47
N THR A 148 10.86 16.15 -12.40
CA THR A 148 10.77 15.58 -11.04
C THR A 148 9.60 14.62 -10.88
N PRO A 149 8.38 14.90 -11.38
CA PRO A 149 7.26 13.97 -11.32
C PRO A 149 7.59 12.58 -11.86
N GLU A 150 8.11 12.51 -13.09
CA GLU A 150 8.52 11.26 -13.74
C GLU A 150 9.59 10.52 -12.92
N ARG A 151 10.65 11.23 -12.49
CA ARG A 151 11.72 10.64 -11.66
C ARG A 151 11.16 10.10 -10.35
N TYR A 152 10.29 10.85 -9.67
CA TYR A 152 9.70 10.44 -8.41
C TYR A 152 8.85 9.18 -8.56
N VAL A 153 8.00 9.10 -9.60
CA VAL A 153 7.20 7.91 -9.88
C VAL A 153 8.08 6.69 -10.14
N LYS A 154 9.17 6.84 -10.91
CA LYS A 154 10.16 5.76 -11.10
C LYS A 154 10.81 5.35 -9.77
N THR A 155 11.19 6.30 -8.94
CA THR A 155 11.78 6.04 -7.61
C THR A 155 10.84 5.28 -6.70
N ILE A 156 9.59 5.73 -6.53
CA ILE A 156 8.62 5.05 -5.65
C ILE A 156 8.34 3.63 -6.15
N LYS A 157 8.14 3.44 -7.47
CA LYS A 157 7.97 2.09 -8.05
C LYS A 157 9.14 1.15 -7.74
N TYR A 158 10.38 1.66 -7.75
CA TYR A 158 11.56 0.89 -7.37
C TYR A 158 11.61 0.60 -5.86
N LEU A 159 11.35 1.61 -5.03
CA LEU A 159 11.37 1.47 -3.57
C LEU A 159 10.23 0.60 -3.02
N THR A 160 9.17 0.38 -3.80
CA THR A 160 8.04 -0.49 -3.44
C THR A 160 7.93 -1.73 -4.33
N LYS A 161 8.99 -2.09 -5.08
CA LYS A 161 8.93 -3.24 -6.02
C LYS A 161 8.70 -4.58 -5.31
N GLY A 162 9.08 -4.67 -4.03
CA GLY A 162 9.00 -5.88 -3.22
C GLY A 162 7.58 -6.41 -3.00
N TYR A 163 6.54 -5.59 -3.23
CA TYR A 163 5.15 -6.07 -3.24
C TYR A 163 4.84 -7.03 -4.40
N LYS A 164 5.60 -6.97 -5.50
CA LYS A 164 5.41 -7.83 -6.68
C LYS A 164 6.32 -9.05 -6.68
N GLU A 165 7.28 -9.10 -5.76
CA GLU A 165 8.24 -10.19 -5.64
C GLU A 165 7.72 -11.17 -4.58
N LYS A 166 7.79 -12.46 -4.90
CA LYS A 166 7.39 -13.51 -3.97
C LYS A 166 8.61 -14.23 -3.40
N PRO A 167 8.67 -14.43 -2.08
CA PRO A 167 9.74 -15.19 -1.44
C PRO A 167 9.92 -16.60 -2.01
N GLU A 168 8.83 -17.32 -2.29
CA GLU A 168 8.84 -18.67 -2.89
C GLU A 168 9.66 -18.75 -4.19
N ASP A 169 9.68 -17.71 -5.01
CA ASP A 169 10.38 -17.69 -6.30
C ASP A 169 11.91 -17.64 -6.12
N ILE A 170 12.39 -17.17 -4.97
CA ILE A 170 13.83 -17.01 -4.71
C ILE A 170 14.40 -18.06 -3.75
N LEU A 171 13.57 -18.69 -2.91
CA LEU A 171 13.97 -19.64 -1.88
C LEU A 171 14.22 -21.06 -2.42
N THR A 172 15.08 -21.15 -3.43
CA THR A 172 15.58 -22.43 -3.96
C THR A 172 16.57 -23.06 -2.99
N VAL A 173 16.23 -24.24 -2.48
CA VAL A 173 17.03 -25.00 -1.51
C VAL A 173 17.90 -26.07 -2.16
N PHE A 174 18.97 -26.46 -1.47
CA PHE A 174 19.75 -27.65 -1.78
C PHE A 174 19.96 -28.48 -0.51
N ASP A 175 20.07 -29.80 -0.69
CA ASP A 175 20.24 -30.72 0.43
C ASP A 175 21.60 -30.53 1.10
N SER A 176 21.58 -30.49 2.42
CA SER A 176 22.76 -30.49 3.26
C SER A 176 23.05 -31.92 3.67
N GLU A 177 24.16 -32.51 3.23
CA GLU A 177 24.50 -33.88 3.60
C GLU A 177 24.80 -34.04 5.11
N SER A 178 24.98 -32.96 5.88
CA SER A 178 25.19 -33.02 7.35
C SER A 178 25.37 -31.67 8.07
N TYR A 179 25.17 -30.50 7.44
CA TYR A 179 25.49 -29.23 8.09
C TYR A 179 24.38 -28.78 9.05
N ASP A 180 24.67 -28.76 10.35
CA ASP A 180 23.72 -28.47 11.43
C ASP A 180 24.14 -27.28 12.33
N GLN A 181 25.13 -26.49 11.87
CA GLN A 181 25.66 -25.33 12.59
C GLN A 181 24.98 -24.02 12.12
N ILE A 182 25.24 -22.91 12.82
CA ILE A 182 24.69 -21.60 12.45
C ILE A 182 25.22 -21.17 11.07
N VAL A 183 24.30 -20.90 10.14
CA VAL A 183 24.57 -20.15 8.92
C VAL A 183 24.18 -18.70 9.17
N LEU A 184 25.12 -17.77 9.09
CA LEU A 184 24.92 -16.33 9.29
C LEU A 184 25.38 -15.54 8.06
N LEU A 185 24.47 -14.73 7.52
CA LEU A 185 24.82 -13.63 6.62
C LEU A 185 24.61 -12.32 7.38
N LYS A 186 25.72 -11.61 7.65
CA LYS A 186 25.71 -10.34 8.39
C LYS A 186 26.02 -9.15 7.49
N ASP A 187 25.68 -7.96 7.98
CA ASP A 187 25.98 -6.67 7.36
C ASP A 187 25.27 -6.46 6.01
N ILE A 188 24.06 -7.02 5.86
CA ILE A 188 23.23 -6.84 4.66
C ILE A 188 22.69 -5.41 4.68
N GLU A 189 23.10 -4.54 3.75
CA GLU A 189 22.57 -3.18 3.71
C GLU A 189 21.08 -3.18 3.38
N ILE A 190 20.30 -2.43 4.17
CA ILE A 190 18.88 -2.27 3.95
C ILE A 190 18.52 -0.81 3.68
N TYR A 191 17.56 -0.62 2.79
CA TYR A 191 16.90 0.65 2.51
C TYR A 191 15.40 0.40 2.40
N SER A 192 14.62 1.08 3.22
CA SER A 192 13.17 0.93 3.25
C SER A 192 12.48 2.27 3.48
N LEU A 193 11.16 2.30 3.36
CA LEU A 193 10.32 3.48 3.55
C LEU A 193 9.43 3.29 4.77
N CYS A 194 9.49 4.23 5.71
CA CYS A 194 8.60 4.23 6.87
C CYS A 194 7.16 4.48 6.40
N GLU A 195 6.25 3.55 6.68
CA GLU A 195 4.85 3.65 6.23
C GLU A 195 4.10 4.86 6.79
N HIS A 196 4.49 5.35 7.98
CA HIS A 196 3.85 6.49 8.63
C HIS A 196 4.16 7.84 7.98
N HIS A 197 5.32 7.97 7.32
CA HIS A 197 5.83 9.26 6.87
C HIS A 197 6.34 9.26 5.44
N LEU A 198 6.40 8.08 4.79
CA LEU A 198 7.03 7.87 3.48
C LEU A 198 8.49 8.35 3.43
N LEU A 199 9.14 8.43 4.59
CA LEU A 199 10.54 8.81 4.71
C LEU A 199 11.42 7.57 4.83
N PRO A 200 12.60 7.57 4.18
CA PRO A 200 13.53 6.46 4.28
C PRO A 200 13.99 6.14 5.71
N PHE A 201 14.18 4.85 5.96
CA PHE A 201 15.08 4.34 6.99
C PHE A 201 16.07 3.36 6.37
N TRP A 202 17.29 3.33 6.88
CA TRP A 202 18.38 2.54 6.32
C TRP A 202 19.31 2.02 7.41
N GLY A 203 20.04 0.97 7.11
CA GLY A 203 20.98 0.37 8.04
C GLY A 203 21.43 -1.00 7.58
N GLN A 204 21.55 -1.95 8.52
CA GLN A 204 22.03 -3.29 8.26
C GLN A 204 21.09 -4.34 8.86
N ALA A 205 20.99 -5.48 8.17
CA ALA A 205 20.35 -6.68 8.65
C ALA A 205 21.36 -7.81 8.79
N HIS A 206 21.17 -8.63 9.80
CA HIS A 206 21.93 -9.85 10.07
C HIS A 206 20.93 -11.00 10.13
N VAL A 207 21.04 -11.93 9.20
CA VAL A 207 20.10 -13.05 9.04
C VAL A 207 20.83 -14.35 9.30
N ALA A 208 20.29 -15.15 10.22
CA ALA A 208 20.84 -16.44 10.56
C ALA A 208 19.78 -17.53 10.58
N TYR A 209 20.19 -18.76 10.30
CA TYR A 209 19.36 -19.95 10.52
C TYR A 209 20.24 -21.16 10.88
N ILE A 210 19.66 -22.12 11.57
CA ILE A 210 20.30 -23.41 11.89
C ILE A 210 19.64 -24.47 10.99
N PRO A 211 20.33 -24.98 9.96
CA PRO A 211 19.71 -25.85 8.97
C PRO A 211 19.16 -27.14 9.57
N ASN A 212 18.11 -27.65 8.94
CA ASN A 212 17.60 -28.99 9.15
C ASN A 212 17.48 -29.65 7.77
N LYS A 213 18.59 -30.22 7.29
CA LYS A 213 18.73 -30.86 5.96
C LYS A 213 18.65 -29.93 4.75
N LYS A 214 18.09 -28.72 4.87
CA LYS A 214 17.96 -27.75 3.76
C LYS A 214 18.91 -26.56 3.95
N LEU A 215 19.69 -26.25 2.91
CA LEU A 215 20.49 -25.04 2.81
C LEU A 215 19.96 -24.12 1.71
N ILE A 216 20.28 -22.84 1.82
CA ILE A 216 19.96 -21.84 0.80
C ILE A 216 21.21 -21.08 0.36
N GLY A 217 21.24 -20.67 -0.91
CA GLY A 217 22.31 -19.83 -1.44
C GLY A 217 22.37 -18.49 -0.69
N ILE A 218 23.58 -18.06 -0.32
CA ILE A 218 23.83 -16.83 0.45
C ILE A 218 23.13 -15.61 -0.17
N SER A 219 23.20 -15.47 -1.49
CA SER A 219 22.58 -14.35 -2.21
C SER A 219 21.05 -14.30 -2.07
N LYS A 220 20.40 -15.41 -1.72
CA LYS A 220 18.94 -15.45 -1.52
C LYS A 220 18.51 -14.90 -0.17
N LEU A 221 19.34 -15.01 0.87
CA LEU A 221 19.07 -14.38 2.17
C LEU A 221 19.00 -12.85 2.01
N ALA A 222 19.98 -12.26 1.31
CA ALA A 222 19.97 -10.83 1.00
C ALA A 222 18.75 -10.43 0.16
N ARG A 223 18.41 -11.23 -0.86
CA ARG A 223 17.20 -10.98 -1.69
C ARG A 223 15.91 -11.07 -0.87
N LEU A 224 15.82 -11.99 0.08
CA LEU A 224 14.65 -12.13 0.95
C LEU A 224 14.47 -10.86 1.80
N VAL A 225 15.56 -10.32 2.36
CA VAL A 225 15.52 -9.04 3.07
C VAL A 225 15.06 -7.91 2.14
N ASP A 226 15.59 -7.84 0.92
CA ASP A 226 15.21 -6.83 -0.07
C ASP A 226 13.72 -6.89 -0.47
N ILE A 227 13.13 -8.09 -0.62
CA ILE A 227 11.70 -8.24 -0.93
C ILE A 227 10.84 -7.50 0.10
N TYR A 228 11.21 -7.54 1.38
CA TYR A 228 10.47 -6.86 2.44
C TYR A 228 10.91 -5.43 2.67
N ALA A 229 12.21 -5.12 2.54
CA ALA A 229 12.72 -3.76 2.68
C ALA A 229 12.19 -2.84 1.56
N ARG A 230 11.96 -3.37 0.35
CA ARG A 230 11.39 -2.64 -0.79
C ARG A 230 9.86 -2.55 -0.75
N ARG A 231 9.32 -2.15 0.40
CA ARG A 231 7.89 -1.93 0.69
C ARG A 231 7.75 -0.71 1.63
N LEU A 232 6.51 -0.27 1.86
CA LEU A 232 6.22 0.58 3.01
C LEU A 232 6.20 -0.30 4.27
N GLN A 233 6.97 0.09 5.28
CA GLN A 233 7.29 -0.78 6.41
C GLN A 233 7.39 -0.07 7.76
N ILE A 234 7.34 -0.92 8.79
CA ILE A 234 7.98 -0.71 10.09
C ILE A 234 9.13 -1.72 10.25
N GLN A 235 10.18 -1.38 10.98
CA GLN A 235 11.42 -2.17 11.03
C GLN A 235 11.20 -3.56 11.63
N GLU A 236 10.37 -3.64 12.67
CA GLU A 236 9.98 -4.86 13.36
C GLU A 236 9.37 -5.89 12.41
N ARG A 237 8.53 -5.41 11.48
CA ARG A 237 7.81 -6.26 10.54
C ARG A 237 8.74 -6.90 9.51
N ILE A 238 9.77 -6.18 9.06
CA ILE A 238 10.78 -6.74 8.13
C ILE A 238 11.44 -7.96 8.76
N GLY A 239 11.90 -7.84 10.01
CA GLY A 239 12.55 -8.95 10.71
C GLY A 239 11.65 -10.16 10.89
N ASP A 240 10.40 -9.94 11.32
CA ASP A 240 9.42 -11.02 11.51
C ASP A 240 9.11 -11.73 10.18
N GLN A 241 8.84 -10.97 9.12
CA GLN A 241 8.56 -11.51 7.78
C GLN A 241 9.72 -12.36 7.24
N VAL A 242 10.96 -11.88 7.35
CA VAL A 242 12.15 -12.64 6.95
C VAL A 242 12.22 -13.96 7.72
N THR A 243 12.13 -13.92 9.05
CA THR A 243 12.24 -15.15 9.84
C THR A 243 11.08 -16.11 9.61
N LYS A 244 9.87 -15.60 9.40
CA LYS A 244 8.69 -16.41 9.12
C LYS A 244 8.87 -17.21 7.85
N ASP A 245 9.28 -16.56 6.76
CA ASP A 245 9.49 -17.24 5.49
C ASP A 245 10.66 -18.23 5.56
N LEU A 246 11.73 -17.90 6.29
CA LEU A 246 12.77 -18.90 6.54
C LEU A 246 12.20 -20.13 7.28
N MET A 247 11.38 -19.93 8.31
CA MET A 247 10.73 -21.04 9.01
C MET A 247 9.81 -21.86 8.10
N ASP A 248 8.99 -21.19 7.29
CA ASP A 248 7.96 -21.83 6.45
C ASP A 248 8.56 -22.60 5.26
N TYR A 249 9.62 -22.08 4.62
CA TYR A 249 10.18 -22.69 3.41
C TYR A 249 11.39 -23.61 3.66
N LEU A 250 12.25 -23.28 4.64
CA LEU A 250 13.44 -24.07 4.96
C LEU A 250 13.22 -25.05 6.11
N GLU A 251 12.19 -24.87 6.93
CA GLU A 251 11.94 -25.66 8.15
C GLU A 251 13.22 -25.86 9.01
N PRO A 252 14.03 -24.80 9.24
CA PRO A 252 15.25 -24.90 10.01
C PRO A 252 14.93 -25.16 11.48
N VAL A 253 15.94 -25.58 12.24
CA VAL A 253 15.84 -25.73 13.70
C VAL A 253 15.59 -24.37 14.38
N GLY A 254 16.05 -23.28 13.78
CA GLY A 254 15.74 -21.92 14.19
C GLY A 254 16.14 -20.90 13.14
N ALA A 255 15.53 -19.73 13.19
CA ALA A 255 15.83 -18.58 12.32
C ALA A 255 15.88 -17.30 13.14
N ALA A 256 16.74 -16.36 12.72
CA ALA A 256 16.93 -15.07 13.37
C ALA A 256 17.15 -13.97 12.32
N CYS A 257 16.59 -12.79 12.59
CA CYS A 257 16.85 -11.58 11.82
C CYS A 257 17.00 -10.41 12.81
N ILE A 258 18.20 -9.83 12.86
CA ILE A 258 18.51 -8.65 13.65
C ILE A 258 18.69 -7.49 12.67
N ILE A 259 18.04 -6.37 12.93
CA ILE A 259 18.13 -5.18 12.08
C ILE A 259 18.53 -4.01 12.95
N GLU A 260 19.55 -3.27 12.52
CA GLU A 260 19.98 -2.01 13.08
C GLU A 260 19.78 -0.92 12.02
N ALA A 261 18.98 0.12 12.29
CA ALA A 261 18.70 1.16 11.30
C ALA A 261 18.50 2.57 11.88
N SER A 262 18.87 3.55 11.07
CA SER A 262 18.58 4.98 11.23
C SER A 262 17.30 5.37 10.50
N HIS A 263 16.49 6.22 11.11
CA HIS A 263 15.18 6.63 10.58
C HIS A 263 15.13 8.14 10.30
N LEU A 264 14.86 8.55 9.06
CA LEU A 264 14.75 9.99 8.74
C LEU A 264 13.61 10.67 9.46
N CYS A 265 12.50 9.96 9.72
CA CYS A 265 11.39 10.51 10.49
C CYS A 265 11.79 10.98 11.89
N MET A 266 12.89 10.47 12.46
CA MET A 266 13.46 10.89 13.74
C MET A 266 14.63 11.87 13.60
N ARG A 267 15.33 11.88 12.45
CA ARG A 267 16.57 12.65 12.24
C ARG A 267 16.35 13.99 11.57
N MET A 268 15.59 14.04 10.48
CA MET A 268 15.45 15.27 9.67
C MET A 268 14.21 16.12 10.06
N ARG A 269 13.30 15.55 10.86
CA ARG A 269 12.09 16.22 11.34
C ARG A 269 11.71 15.75 12.74
N GLY A 270 10.66 16.34 13.30
CA GLY A 270 10.15 15.97 14.62
C GLY A 270 11.20 16.20 15.71
N ILE A 271 11.61 15.12 16.38
CA ILE A 271 12.52 15.16 17.54
C ILE A 271 14.01 15.36 17.19
N GLN A 272 14.39 15.17 15.91
CA GLN A 272 15.72 15.48 15.34
C GLN A 272 16.92 14.86 16.09
N LYS A 273 16.83 13.60 16.53
CA LYS A 273 17.94 12.90 17.20
C LYS A 273 18.91 12.32 16.19
N GLN A 274 20.02 13.02 15.96
CA GLN A 274 20.98 12.75 14.89
C GLN A 274 21.72 11.42 14.99
N ASN A 275 21.91 10.89 16.19
CA ASN A 275 22.68 9.66 16.41
C ASN A 275 21.81 8.48 16.85
N SER A 276 20.48 8.65 16.84
CA SER A 276 19.57 7.59 17.27
C SER A 276 19.61 6.45 16.26
N VAL A 277 19.81 5.25 16.76
CA VAL A 277 19.73 4.01 16.00
C VAL A 277 18.76 3.07 16.69
N MET A 278 17.92 2.42 15.90
CA MET A 278 16.94 1.45 16.37
C MET A 278 17.42 0.04 16.04
N VAL A 279 17.46 -0.83 17.06
CA VAL A 279 17.76 -2.25 16.90
C VAL A 279 16.51 -3.06 17.16
N THR A 280 16.19 -3.98 16.27
CA THR A 280 15.07 -4.92 16.38
C THR A 280 15.56 -6.34 16.11
N SER A 281 15.00 -7.33 16.81
CA SER A 281 15.31 -8.74 16.57
C SER A 281 14.04 -9.56 16.42
N SER A 282 13.96 -10.40 15.40
CA SER A 282 13.02 -11.51 15.32
C SER A 282 13.79 -12.81 15.51
N LEU A 283 13.38 -13.63 16.49
CA LEU A 283 13.99 -14.92 16.81
C LEU A 283 12.90 -16.00 16.79
N LYS A 284 13.17 -17.13 16.15
CA LYS A 284 12.27 -18.29 16.04
C LYS A 284 13.03 -19.59 16.33
N GLY A 285 12.31 -20.62 16.80
CA GLY A 285 12.88 -21.94 17.09
C GLY A 285 14.04 -21.88 18.09
N ALA A 286 15.15 -22.58 17.80
CA ALA A 286 16.28 -22.67 18.71
C ALA A 286 16.88 -21.32 19.15
N PHE A 287 16.86 -20.27 18.32
CA PHE A 287 17.35 -18.95 18.74
C PHE A 287 16.44 -18.26 19.77
N LEU A 288 15.14 -18.59 19.77
CA LEU A 288 14.18 -18.11 20.76
C LEU A 288 14.22 -18.96 22.04
N GLU A 289 14.35 -20.29 21.89
CA GLU A 289 14.20 -21.24 22.99
C GLU A 289 15.49 -21.51 23.75
N LYS A 290 16.66 -21.44 23.09
CA LYS A 290 17.95 -21.81 23.68
C LYS A 290 18.85 -20.59 23.84
N LEU A 291 19.19 -20.29 25.10
CA LEU A 291 20.09 -19.19 25.44
C LEU A 291 21.46 -19.34 24.75
N SER A 292 22.04 -20.55 24.74
CA SER A 292 23.35 -20.80 24.16
C SER A 292 23.42 -20.46 22.66
N ALA A 293 22.40 -20.84 21.88
CA ALA A 293 22.33 -20.52 20.45
C ALA A 293 22.23 -19.01 20.21
N ARG A 294 21.50 -18.29 21.08
CA ARG A 294 21.38 -16.84 21.00
C ARG A 294 22.69 -16.15 21.35
N GLU A 295 23.37 -16.57 22.41
CA GLU A 295 24.66 -16.00 22.81
C GLU A 295 25.73 -16.21 21.74
N GLU A 296 25.77 -17.41 21.12
CA GLU A 296 26.66 -17.70 20.01
C GLU A 296 26.38 -16.78 18.82
N LEU A 297 25.11 -16.62 18.42
CA LEU A 297 24.72 -15.71 17.34
C LEU A 297 25.17 -14.27 17.60
N MET A 298 24.91 -13.74 18.80
CA MET A 298 25.27 -12.36 19.14
C MET A 298 26.79 -12.16 19.09
N ARG A 299 27.59 -13.15 19.52
CA ARG A 299 29.06 -13.11 19.41
C ARG A 299 29.56 -13.13 17.97
N LEU A 300 28.87 -13.82 17.06
CA LEU A 300 29.24 -13.88 15.64
C LEU A 300 28.92 -12.58 14.89
N ILE A 301 27.85 -11.89 15.30
CA ILE A 301 27.48 -10.59 14.74
C ILE A 301 28.54 -9.55 15.12
N GLY A 302 28.87 -9.43 16.40
CA GLY A 302 29.85 -8.48 16.93
C GLY A 302 29.31 -7.71 18.11
#